data_AF-A0A0S6VWK6-F1
#
_entry.id   AF-A0A0S6VWK6-F1
#
_cell.length_a   1.000
_cell.length_b   1.000
_cell.length_c   1.000
_cell.angle_alpha   90.00
_cell.angle_beta   90.00
_cell.angle_gamma   90.00
#
_symmetry.space_group_name_H-M   'P 1'
#
loop_
_entity.id
_entity.type
_entity.pdbx_description
1 polymer ?
#
loop_
_entity_poly.entity_id
_entity_poly.type
_entity_poly.pdbx_seq_one_letter_code
_entity_poly.pdbx_strand_id
1 'polypeptide(L)'
;MRQPTTISPAQFAEVSIKIPLALEEQAEQFARQHGETISELLCMALASYLEMNFYLQPIDNNDELRLNEARALMREFGKGIGEGRAPHDGAREHDRDLFTHTQKCRQFGSAKGMVKIADDFDEPLADFQEYME
;
A
#
# COMPACT_ATOMS: atom_id res chain seq x y z
N MET A 1 30.35 -2.27 -9.54
CA MET A 1 30.02 -1.45 -10.72
C MET A 1 28.56 -1.70 -11.06
N ARG A 2 27.67 -0.71 -10.88
CA ARG A 2 26.25 -0.83 -11.26
C ARG A 2 26.14 -0.52 -12.75
N GLN A 3 25.56 -1.44 -13.53
CA GLN A 3 25.32 -1.21 -14.95
C GLN A 3 24.25 -0.10 -15.10
N PRO A 4 24.41 0.82 -16.08
CA PRO A 4 23.39 1.82 -16.36
C PRO A 4 22.18 1.13 -16.98
N THR A 5 21.02 1.27 -16.33
CA THR A 5 19.74 0.83 -16.86
C THR A 5 19.47 1.62 -18.14
N THR A 6 19.55 0.95 -19.30
CA THR A 6 19.09 1.49 -20.58
C THR A 6 17.58 1.66 -20.51
N ILE A 7 17.12 2.89 -20.31
CA ILE A 7 15.71 3.24 -20.43
C ILE A 7 15.36 3.10 -21.91
N SER A 8 14.54 2.08 -22.21
CA SER A 8 13.96 1.88 -23.53
C SER A 8 13.20 3.15 -23.95
N PRO A 9 13.37 3.65 -25.19
CA PRO A 9 12.62 4.82 -25.65
C PRO A 9 11.13 4.51 -25.54
N ALA A 10 10.37 5.44 -24.94
CA ALA A 10 8.92 5.33 -24.80
C ALA A 10 8.32 5.09 -26.19
N GLN A 11 7.64 3.96 -26.35
CA GLN A 11 6.94 3.63 -27.58
C GLN A 11 5.67 4.49 -27.64
N PHE A 12 5.68 5.54 -28.46
CA PHE A 12 4.49 6.35 -28.70
C PHE A 12 3.56 5.59 -29.66
N ALA A 13 2.32 5.35 -29.22
CA ALA A 13 1.29 4.80 -30.09
C ALA A 13 0.64 5.94 -30.88
N GLU A 14 0.63 5.83 -32.21
CA GLU A 14 -0.05 6.79 -33.09
C GLU A 14 -1.54 6.46 -33.15
N VAL A 15 -2.40 7.45 -32.90
CA VAL A 15 -3.86 7.30 -32.90
C VAL A 15 -4.46 8.37 -33.80
N SER A 16 -5.30 7.94 -34.75
CA SER A 16 -6.05 8.86 -35.60
C SER A 16 -7.44 9.11 -34.99
N ILE A 17 -7.73 10.37 -34.65
CA ILE A 17 -8.99 10.79 -34.03
C ILE A 17 -9.69 11.75 -34.99
N LYS A 18 -10.97 11.51 -35.26
CA LYS A 18 -11.80 12.44 -36.03
C LYS A 18 -12.40 13.49 -35.10
N ILE A 19 -11.96 14.73 -35.25
CA ILE A 19 -12.46 15.87 -34.47
C ILE A 19 -13.45 16.65 -35.34
N PRO A 20 -14.61 17.08 -34.81
CA PRO A 20 -15.52 17.95 -35.54
C PRO A 20 -14.85 19.28 -35.90
N LEU A 21 -15.08 19.78 -37.13
CA LEU A 21 -14.43 20.98 -37.67
C LEU A 21 -14.53 22.22 -36.74
N ALA A 22 -15.67 22.40 -36.08
CA ALA A 22 -15.89 23.52 -35.14
C ALA A 22 -14.97 23.46 -33.91
N LEU A 23 -14.56 22.26 -33.49
CA LEU A 23 -13.65 22.07 -32.35
C LEU A 23 -12.18 22.16 -32.80
N GLU A 24 -11.88 21.84 -34.05
CA GLU A 24 -10.53 21.94 -34.62
C GLU A 24 -10.06 23.41 -34.65
N GLU A 25 -10.91 24.32 -35.14
CA GLU A 25 -10.59 25.76 -35.17
C GLU A 25 -10.33 26.33 -33.75
N GLN A 26 -11.11 25.88 -32.77
CA GLN A 26 -10.94 26.30 -31.38
C GLN A 26 -9.65 25.74 -30.77
N ALA A 27 -9.36 24.47 -31.01
CA ALA A 27 -8.14 23.81 -30.53
C ALA A 27 -6.89 24.45 -31.13
N GLU A 28 -6.92 24.79 -32.43
CA GLU A 28 -5.81 25.50 -33.08
C GLU A 28 -5.56 26.88 -32.49
N GLN A 29 -6.62 27.66 -32.26
CA GLN A 29 -6.48 29.00 -31.68
C GLN A 29 -5.89 28.92 -30.27
N PHE A 30 -6.38 27.97 -29.46
CA PHE A 30 -5.89 27.75 -28.11
C PHE A 30 -4.43 27.29 -28.10
N ALA A 31 -4.08 26.32 -28.95
CA ALA A 31 -2.71 25.83 -29.11
C ALA A 31 -1.73 26.95 -29.48
N ARG A 32 -2.12 27.85 -30.40
CA ARG A 32 -1.31 29.02 -30.79
C ARG A 32 -1.12 30.03 -29.65
N GLN A 33 -2.12 30.20 -28.78
CA GLN A 33 -2.01 31.10 -27.63
C GLN A 33 -1.04 30.58 -26.57
N HIS A 34 -0.98 29.27 -26.39
CA HIS A 34 -0.18 28.61 -25.37
C HIS A 34 1.17 28.10 -25.86
N GLY A 35 1.44 28.16 -27.17
CA GLY A 35 2.70 27.69 -27.76
C GLY A 35 2.82 26.16 -27.77
N GLU A 36 1.69 25.47 -27.73
CA GLU A 36 1.58 24.01 -27.67
C GLU A 36 1.13 23.44 -29.01
N THR A 37 1.38 22.16 -29.23
CA THR A 37 0.83 21.42 -30.37
C THR A 37 -0.59 20.94 -30.07
N ILE A 38 -1.39 20.73 -31.11
CA ILE A 38 -2.75 20.16 -30.97
C ILE A 38 -2.68 18.79 -30.27
N SER A 39 -1.65 18.00 -30.55
CA SER A 39 -1.41 16.70 -29.90
C SER A 39 -1.20 16.84 -28.38
N GLU A 40 -0.41 17.80 -27.93
CA GLU A 40 -0.17 18.02 -26.49
C GLU A 40 -1.46 18.47 -25.80
N LEU A 41 -2.19 19.40 -26.43
CA LEU A 41 -3.47 19.86 -25.93
C LEU A 41 -4.47 18.70 -25.77
N LEU A 42 -4.57 17.82 -26.77
CA LEU A 42 -5.43 16.64 -26.74
C LEU A 42 -5.00 15.66 -25.67
N CYS A 43 -3.70 15.40 -25.50
CA CYS A 43 -3.18 14.55 -24.44
C CYS A 43 -3.55 15.08 -23.06
N MET A 44 -3.41 16.39 -22.83
CA MET A 44 -3.79 17.01 -21.55
C MET A 44 -5.30 16.96 -21.31
N ALA A 45 -6.10 17.28 -22.32
CA ALA A 45 -7.56 17.22 -22.22
C ALA A 45 -8.04 15.79 -21.93
N LEU A 46 -7.47 14.79 -22.62
CA LEU A 46 -7.78 13.38 -22.40
C LEU A 46 -7.35 12.93 -21.00
N ALA A 47 -6.15 13.29 -20.55
CA ALA A 47 -5.68 12.97 -19.20
C ALA A 47 -6.64 13.52 -18.14
N SER A 48 -7.02 14.79 -18.26
CA SER A 48 -7.96 15.43 -17.33
C SER A 48 -9.35 14.77 -17.36
N TYR A 49 -9.86 14.43 -18.55
CA TYR A 49 -11.13 13.73 -18.69
C TYR A 49 -11.10 12.33 -18.05
N LEU A 50 -10.01 11.58 -18.26
CA LEU A 50 -9.86 10.26 -17.67
C LEU A 50 -9.70 10.34 -16.15
N GLU A 51 -8.97 11.32 -15.64
CA GLU A 51 -8.84 11.56 -14.21
C GLU A 51 -10.20 11.82 -13.55
N MET A 52 -11.01 12.70 -14.13
CA MET A 52 -12.34 13.01 -13.58
C MET A 52 -13.32 11.83 -13.66
N ASN A 53 -13.26 11.00 -14.70
CA ASN A 53 -14.25 9.94 -14.91
C ASN A 53 -13.86 8.58 -14.31
N PHE A 54 -12.57 8.29 -14.14
CA PHE A 54 -12.13 6.98 -13.63
C PHE A 54 -11.70 6.99 -12.16
N TYR A 55 -11.24 8.13 -11.63
CA TYR A 55 -10.78 8.20 -10.22
C TYR A 55 -11.82 8.74 -9.24
N LEU A 56 -12.92 9.30 -9.74
CA LEU A 56 -14.10 9.66 -8.96
C LEU A 56 -15.24 8.68 -9.25
N GLN A 57 -15.02 7.38 -9.00
CA GLN A 57 -16.17 6.52 -8.82
C GLN A 57 -16.91 7.01 -7.56
N PRO A 58 -18.23 7.30 -7.64
CA PRO A 58 -19.00 7.50 -6.44
C PRO A 58 -18.84 6.22 -5.63
N ILE A 59 -18.34 6.34 -4.39
CA ILE A 59 -18.40 5.24 -3.43
C ILE A 59 -19.87 4.80 -3.46
N ASP A 60 -20.11 3.56 -3.88
CA ASP A 60 -21.47 3.02 -3.93
C ASP A 60 -22.06 3.24 -2.53
N ASN A 61 -23.25 3.84 -2.43
CA ASN A 61 -23.89 4.12 -1.14
C ASN A 61 -24.01 2.84 -0.28
N ASN A 62 -23.99 1.68 -0.94
CA ASN A 62 -23.96 0.36 -0.35
C ASN A 62 -22.63 0.05 0.38
N ASP A 63 -21.49 0.51 -0.15
CA ASP A 63 -20.18 0.34 0.47
C ASP A 63 -20.00 1.26 1.67
N GLU A 64 -20.54 2.48 1.62
CA GLU A 64 -20.56 3.37 2.79
C GLU A 64 -21.46 2.83 3.91
N LEU A 65 -22.60 2.25 3.56
CA LEU A 65 -23.48 1.56 4.50
C LEU A 65 -22.77 0.35 5.13
N ARG A 66 -22.13 -0.50 4.33
CA ARG A 66 -21.32 -1.65 4.80
C ARG A 66 -20.14 -1.22 5.67
N LEU A 67 -19.46 -0.14 5.32
CA LEU A 67 -18.39 0.43 6.13
C LEU A 67 -18.91 0.96 7.47
N ASN A 68 -20.08 1.58 7.48
CA ASN A 68 -20.71 2.07 8.71
C ASN A 68 -21.20 0.92 9.59
N GLU A 69 -21.76 -0.13 9.01
CA GLU A 69 -22.10 -1.37 9.72
C GLU A 69 -20.85 -2.05 10.29
N ALA A 70 -19.77 -2.17 9.51
CA ALA A 70 -18.50 -2.71 9.98
C ALA A 70 -17.90 -1.86 11.11
N ARG A 71 -17.97 -0.53 11.03
CA ARG A 71 -17.56 0.38 12.12
C ARG A 71 -18.44 0.24 13.35
N ALA A 72 -19.75 0.06 13.19
CA ALA A 72 -20.68 -0.15 14.29
C ALA A 72 -20.39 -1.47 15.02
N LEU A 73 -20.20 -2.56 14.26
CA LEU A 73 -19.77 -3.86 14.78
C LEU A 73 -18.42 -3.75 15.49
N MET A 74 -17.43 -3.08 14.89
CA MET A 74 -16.12 -2.88 15.52
C MET A 74 -16.21 -2.04 16.81
N ARG A 75 -17.14 -1.08 16.90
CA ARG A 75 -17.40 -0.35 18.17
C ARG A 75 -18.11 -1.22 19.20
N GLU A 76 -19.02 -2.08 18.77
CA GLU A 76 -19.75 -3.01 19.64
C GLU A 76 -18.82 -4.08 20.20
N PHE A 77 -18.05 -4.75 19.34
CA PHE A 77 -16.99 -5.68 19.76
C PHE A 77 -15.85 -4.97 20.50
N GLY A 78 -15.53 -3.72 20.11
CA GLY A 78 -14.55 -2.88 20.78
C GLY A 78 -14.95 -2.44 22.20
N LYS A 79 -16.25 -2.41 22.54
CA LYS A 79 -16.71 -2.20 23.92
C LYS A 79 -16.40 -3.39 24.85
N GLY A 80 -16.05 -4.55 24.30
CA GLY A 80 -15.64 -5.74 25.06
C GLY A 80 -14.14 -6.07 24.98
N ILE A 81 -13.38 -5.41 24.10
CA ILE A 81 -11.92 -5.53 23.99
C ILE A 81 -11.30 -4.17 24.35
N GLY A 82 -11.43 -3.82 25.63
CA GLY A 82 -10.66 -2.76 26.28
C GLY A 82 -11.06 -1.33 25.88
N GLU A 83 -11.61 -0.60 26.84
CA GLU A 83 -11.48 0.85 26.96
C GLU A 83 -10.00 1.24 27.21
N GLY A 84 -9.09 0.76 26.36
CA GLY A 84 -7.68 1.10 26.38
C GLY A 84 -7.47 2.37 25.60
N ARG A 85 -6.65 3.27 26.15
CA ARG A 85 -6.12 4.44 25.42
C ARG A 85 -5.58 4.02 24.05
N ALA A 86 -5.58 4.95 23.10
CA ALA A 86 -5.12 4.70 21.74
C ALA A 86 -3.78 3.92 21.73
N PRO A 87 -3.52 3.01 20.76
CA PRO A 87 -2.39 2.07 20.79
C PRO A 87 -1.02 2.72 21.04
N HIS A 88 -0.90 4.00 20.69
CA HIS A 88 0.28 4.83 20.88
C HIS A 88 0.52 5.20 22.36
N ASP A 89 -0.52 5.28 23.19
CA ASP A 89 -0.41 5.57 24.62
C ASP A 89 0.07 4.34 25.41
N GLY A 90 -0.40 3.14 25.03
CA GLY A 90 0.06 1.88 25.64
C GLY A 90 1.53 1.58 25.36
N ALA A 91 2.01 1.84 24.14
CA ALA A 91 3.43 1.71 23.79
C ALA A 91 4.31 2.72 24.56
N ARG A 92 3.80 3.93 24.78
CA ARG A 92 4.52 5.00 25.50
C ARG A 92 4.61 4.75 27.01
N GLU A 93 3.58 4.14 27.60
CA GLU A 93 3.62 3.69 29.01
C GLU A 93 4.54 2.47 29.18
N HIS A 94 4.52 1.51 28.25
CA HIS A 94 5.44 0.37 28.25
C HIS A 94 6.91 0.81 28.17
N ASP A 95 7.24 1.77 27.30
CA ASP A 95 8.59 2.34 27.25
C ASP A 95 8.98 3.00 28.58
N ARG A 96 8.04 3.67 29.25
CA ARG A 96 8.28 4.27 30.56
C ARG A 96 8.59 3.21 31.61
N ASP A 97 7.91 2.07 31.60
CA ASP A 97 8.17 0.97 32.53
C ASP A 97 9.50 0.26 32.25
N LEU A 98 9.92 0.14 30.98
CA LEU A 98 11.23 -0.38 30.59
C LEU A 98 12.39 0.48 31.12
N PHE A 99 12.23 1.81 31.19
CA PHE A 99 13.29 2.73 31.63
C PHE A 99 13.25 3.08 33.12
N THR A 100 12.14 2.88 33.83
CA THR A 100 11.99 3.27 35.25
C THR A 100 12.16 2.12 36.22
N HIS A 101 11.90 0.88 35.80
CA HIS A 101 12.30 -0.28 36.58
C HIS A 101 13.74 -0.60 36.23
N THR A 102 14.60 -0.65 37.25
CA THR A 102 15.94 -1.24 37.20
C THR A 102 15.82 -2.71 36.82
N GLN A 103 15.48 -2.99 35.55
CA GLN A 103 15.52 -4.32 34.98
C GLN A 103 16.95 -4.78 35.11
N LYS A 104 17.14 -5.80 35.97
CA LYS A 104 18.39 -6.54 36.03
C LYS A 104 18.76 -6.89 34.60
N CYS A 105 19.74 -6.19 34.04
CA CYS A 105 20.26 -6.49 32.71
C CYS A 105 20.54 -7.98 32.69
N ARG A 106 19.92 -8.71 31.75
CA ARG A 106 20.15 -10.15 31.63
C ARG A 106 21.65 -10.34 31.48
N GLN A 107 22.28 -10.95 32.48
CA GLN A 107 23.71 -11.16 32.44
C GLN A 107 24.03 -12.12 31.31
N PHE A 108 25.11 -11.83 30.57
CA PHE A 108 25.59 -12.70 29.51
C PHE A 108 25.83 -14.11 30.08
N GLY A 109 25.25 -15.13 29.45
CA GLY A 109 25.33 -16.52 29.93
C GLY A 109 24.25 -16.96 30.91
N SER A 110 23.30 -16.10 31.29
CA SER A 110 22.16 -16.46 32.16
C SER A 110 21.26 -17.58 31.61
N ALA A 111 21.26 -17.80 30.29
CA ALA A 111 20.53 -18.88 29.63
C ALA A 111 21.35 -20.17 29.43
N LYS A 112 22.63 -20.21 29.85
CA LYS A 112 23.51 -21.36 29.63
C LYS A 112 23.01 -22.57 30.43
N GLY A 113 22.64 -23.64 29.74
CA GLY A 113 22.09 -24.87 30.34
C GLY A 113 20.57 -24.89 30.52
N MET A 114 19.85 -23.83 30.13
CA MET A 114 18.39 -23.80 30.17
C MET A 114 17.74 -24.44 28.93
N VAL A 115 18.46 -24.51 27.82
CA VAL A 115 18.01 -25.17 26.59
C VAL A 115 18.66 -26.55 26.51
N LYS A 116 17.84 -27.59 26.48
CA LYS A 116 18.27 -28.96 26.17
C LYS A 116 17.80 -29.27 24.75
N ILE A 117 18.75 -29.53 23.86
CA ILE A 117 18.47 -30.04 22.53
C ILE A 117 18.44 -31.57 22.68
N ALA A 118 17.45 -32.21 22.06
CA ALA A 118 17.38 -33.67 22.05
C ALA A 118 18.48 -34.23 21.12
N ASP A 119 19.03 -35.40 21.45
CA ASP A 119 20.17 -35.97 20.72
C ASP A 119 19.83 -36.37 19.26
N ASP A 120 18.53 -36.49 18.97
CA ASP A 120 17.92 -36.84 17.68
C ASP A 120 17.46 -35.63 16.87
N PHE A 121 17.76 -34.40 17.28
CA PHE A 121 17.27 -33.19 16.61
C PHE A 121 17.69 -33.09 15.13
N ASP A 122 18.86 -33.64 14.79
CA ASP A 122 19.37 -33.65 13.41
C ASP A 122 18.90 -34.88 12.60
N GLU A 123 18.16 -35.81 13.20
CA GLU A 123 17.67 -37.00 12.50
C GLU A 123 16.50 -36.65 11.56
N PRO A 124 16.48 -37.21 10.32
CA PRO A 124 15.39 -36.98 9.40
C PRO A 124 14.08 -37.58 9.94
N LEU A 125 13.05 -36.75 10.00
CA LEU A 125 11.70 -37.18 10.38
C LEU A 125 11.19 -38.22 9.38
N ALA A 126 10.86 -39.43 9.89
CA ALA A 126 10.38 -40.54 9.06
C ALA A 126 9.14 -40.17 8.23
N ASP A 127 8.26 -39.33 8.79
CA ASP A 127 7.02 -38.86 8.17
C ASP A 127 7.26 -37.98 6.91
N PHE A 128 8.48 -37.48 6.68
CA PHE A 128 8.80 -36.72 5.47
C PHE A 128 9.07 -37.61 4.25
N GLN A 129 9.34 -38.91 4.45
CA GLN A 129 9.51 -39.84 3.32
C GLN A 129 8.19 -40.08 2.58
N GLU A 130 7.08 -40.14 3.32
CA GLU A 130 5.73 -40.31 2.75
C GLU A 130 5.27 -39.10 1.92
N TYR A 131 5.87 -37.92 2.12
CA TYR A 131 5.57 -36.71 1.35
C TYR A 131 6.38 -36.56 0.04
N MET A 132 7.40 -37.40 -0.17
CA MET A 132 8.29 -37.32 -1.33
C MET A 132 8.00 -38.38 -2.42
N GLU A 133 6.97 -39.22 -2.22
CA GLU A 133 6.39 -40.13 -3.24
C GLU A 133 5.18 -39.50 -3.95
#